data_AF-B8CDG1-F1
#
_entry.id   AF-B8CDG1-F1
#
_cell.length_a   1.000
_cell.length_b   1.000
_cell.length_c   1.000
_cell.angle_alpha   90.00
_cell.angle_beta   90.00
_cell.angle_gamma   90.00
#
_symmetry.space_group_name_H-M   'P 1'
#
loop_
_entity.id
_entity.type
_entity.pdbx_description
1 polymer ?
#
loop_
_entity_poly.entity_id
_entity_poly.type
_entity_poly.pdbx_seq_one_letter_code
_entity_poly.pdbx_strand_id
1 'polypeptide(L)'
;MPLTYALPHEFNSFVSGYQKTSKDKAANVWIIKPIGLSRGRGISLANDIANVSYSEPIVIQRYIADPLKFLGYKFDLRIYVLVTSFHSLEAFIYKEGLARFGTRKYSSRPELINDNRIHLTNSSIQKEFEEDIDKSHPASLAGSNGAESKVAMSWLLKRLADDGIDTDVLWERVVSVCVKALVAASSDIPHQPNSFEVFGFDVMFDEQMKCWLIEVNSSPSMSCDSALDTKIKGSLIRDAIALVDPPDFD
;
A
#
# COMPACT_ATOMS: atom_id res chain seq x y z
N MET A 1 3.13 -6.86 9.07
CA MET A 1 2.24 -7.38 8.03
C MET A 1 1.01 -7.99 8.69
N PRO A 2 -0.20 -7.84 8.14
CA PRO A 2 -1.40 -8.53 8.65
C PRO A 2 -1.26 -10.06 8.55
N LEU A 3 -2.03 -10.79 9.35
CA LEU A 3 -2.05 -12.26 9.30
C LEU A 3 -2.46 -12.71 7.90
N THR A 4 -1.64 -13.56 7.27
CA THR A 4 -1.74 -13.89 5.85
C THR A 4 -1.57 -15.39 5.65
N TYR A 5 -2.29 -15.96 4.69
CA TYR A 5 -2.22 -17.35 4.27
C TYR A 5 -2.20 -17.45 2.74
N ALA A 6 -1.36 -18.31 2.20
CA ALA A 6 -1.28 -18.64 0.77
C ALA A 6 -2.07 -19.92 0.47
N LEU A 7 -3.13 -19.80 -0.32
CA LEU A 7 -3.96 -20.95 -0.71
C LEU A 7 -3.56 -21.42 -2.13
N PRO A 8 -3.65 -22.75 -2.39
CA PRO A 8 -4.28 -23.78 -1.55
C PRO A 8 -3.43 -24.31 -0.38
N HIS A 9 -2.11 -24.05 -0.38
CA HIS A 9 -1.16 -24.71 0.53
C HIS A 9 -1.47 -24.54 2.03
N GLU A 10 -1.97 -23.38 2.44
CA GLU A 10 -2.23 -23.06 3.85
C GLU A 10 -3.72 -23.06 4.21
N PHE A 11 -4.58 -23.75 3.43
CA PHE A 11 -6.03 -23.75 3.65
C PHE A 11 -6.43 -24.17 5.08
N ASN A 12 -5.87 -25.27 5.60
CA ASN A 12 -6.19 -25.74 6.96
C ASN A 12 -5.71 -24.77 8.05
N SER A 13 -4.56 -24.14 7.83
CA SER A 13 -4.03 -23.09 8.71
C SER A 13 -4.93 -21.85 8.69
N PHE A 14 -5.43 -21.47 7.52
CA PHE A 14 -6.41 -20.40 7.36
C PHE A 14 -7.71 -20.71 8.10
N VAL A 15 -8.32 -21.89 7.92
CA VAL A 15 -9.55 -22.28 8.64
C VAL A 15 -9.35 -22.18 10.15
N SER A 16 -8.23 -22.69 10.65
CA SER A 16 -7.89 -22.65 12.08
C SER A 16 -7.67 -21.21 12.57
N GLY A 17 -6.98 -20.38 11.79
CA GLY A 17 -6.75 -18.97 12.08
C GLY A 17 -8.02 -18.15 12.09
N TYR A 18 -8.88 -18.36 11.10
CA TYR A 18 -10.20 -17.74 10.97
C TYR A 18 -11.05 -17.97 12.22
N GLN A 19 -11.16 -19.23 12.67
CA GLN A 19 -11.95 -19.61 13.85
C GLN A 19 -11.40 -19.01 15.16
N LYS A 20 -10.08 -18.85 15.27
CA LYS A 20 -9.43 -18.26 16.46
C LYS A 20 -9.52 -16.74 16.52
N THR A 21 -9.64 -16.09 15.37
CA THR A 21 -9.53 -14.63 15.26
C THR A 21 -10.73 -13.90 15.87
N SER A 22 -11.94 -14.31 15.49
CA SER A 22 -13.17 -13.78 16.06
C SER A 22 -14.34 -14.73 15.80
N LYS A 23 -15.20 -14.89 16.80
CA LYS A 23 -16.49 -15.59 16.65
C LYS A 23 -17.55 -14.71 16.00
N ASP A 24 -17.42 -13.39 16.12
CA ASP A 24 -18.26 -12.45 15.40
C ASP A 24 -17.79 -12.35 13.95
N LYS A 25 -18.61 -12.88 13.03
CA LYS A 25 -18.37 -12.83 11.59
C LYS A 25 -18.29 -11.39 11.08
N ALA A 26 -19.09 -10.47 11.61
CA ALA A 26 -19.09 -9.08 11.14
C ALA A 26 -17.73 -8.39 11.38
N ALA A 27 -17.05 -8.73 12.47
CA ALA A 27 -15.70 -8.25 12.80
C ALA A 27 -14.56 -9.13 12.24
N ASN A 28 -14.88 -10.28 11.62
CA ASN A 28 -13.90 -11.23 11.10
C ASN A 28 -13.71 -11.09 9.58
N VAL A 29 -13.30 -9.90 9.15
CA VAL A 29 -13.12 -9.59 7.73
C VAL A 29 -11.73 -9.96 7.24
N TRP A 30 -11.68 -10.57 6.05
CA TRP A 30 -10.48 -10.96 5.33
C TRP A 30 -10.53 -10.40 3.91
N ILE A 31 -9.37 -10.01 3.39
CA ILE A 31 -9.18 -9.59 2.01
C ILE A 31 -8.57 -10.74 1.21
N ILE A 32 -9.21 -11.06 0.09
CA ILE A 32 -8.78 -12.10 -0.84
C ILE A 32 -8.11 -11.40 -2.01
N LYS A 33 -6.88 -11.82 -2.34
CA LYS A 33 -6.07 -11.26 -3.42
C LYS A 33 -5.62 -12.39 -4.35
N PRO A 34 -6.03 -12.40 -5.63
CA PRO A 34 -5.50 -13.35 -6.60
C PRO A 34 -4.01 -13.17 -6.84
N ILE A 35 -3.27 -14.28 -6.95
CA ILE A 35 -1.85 -14.25 -7.29
C ILE A 35 -1.71 -13.95 -8.79
N GLY A 36 -0.78 -13.06 -9.14
CA GLY A 36 -0.48 -12.71 -10.54
C GLY A 36 -1.41 -11.67 -11.18
N LEU A 37 -2.46 -11.23 -10.49
CA LEU A 37 -3.27 -10.09 -10.94
C LEU A 37 -2.76 -8.80 -10.34
N SER A 38 -2.23 -7.91 -11.18
CA SER A 38 -1.90 -6.54 -10.80
C SER A 38 -3.15 -5.63 -10.81
N ARG A 39 -3.01 -4.42 -10.25
CA ARG A 39 -4.00 -3.33 -10.30
C ARG A 39 -5.28 -3.57 -9.47
N GLY A 40 -5.21 -4.48 -8.51
CA GLY A 40 -6.32 -4.79 -7.59
C GLY A 40 -7.48 -5.57 -8.22
N ARG A 41 -7.28 -6.16 -9.40
CA ARG A 41 -8.30 -6.96 -10.07
C ARG A 41 -8.59 -8.25 -9.30
N GLY A 42 -9.87 -8.54 -9.13
CA GLY A 42 -10.34 -9.72 -8.41
C GLY A 42 -10.14 -9.67 -6.89
N ILE A 43 -9.74 -8.52 -6.34
CA ILE A 43 -9.72 -8.33 -4.89
C ILE A 43 -11.15 -8.28 -4.38
N SER A 44 -11.43 -9.03 -3.33
CA SER A 44 -12.71 -9.04 -2.64
C SER A 44 -12.53 -9.12 -1.14
N LEU A 45 -13.57 -8.72 -0.40
CA LEU A 45 -13.64 -8.89 1.04
C LEU A 45 -14.59 -10.04 1.37
N ALA A 46 -14.22 -10.84 2.35
CA ALA A 46 -15.03 -11.94 2.84
C ALA A 46 -15.01 -11.94 4.37
N ASN A 47 -16.19 -12.13 4.95
CA ASN A 47 -16.41 -12.26 6.39
C ASN A 47 -17.07 -13.61 6.76
N ASP A 48 -17.21 -14.49 5.77
CA ASP A 48 -17.64 -15.87 5.93
C ASP A 48 -16.70 -16.75 5.11
N ILE A 49 -16.18 -17.81 5.74
CA ILE A 49 -15.31 -18.78 5.09
C ILE A 49 -16.03 -19.51 3.95
N ALA A 50 -17.36 -19.65 4.02
CA ALA A 50 -18.16 -20.24 2.96
C ALA A 50 -18.14 -19.41 1.66
N ASN A 51 -17.85 -18.11 1.75
CA ASN A 51 -17.74 -17.22 0.60
C ASN A 51 -16.33 -17.23 -0.02
N VAL A 52 -15.39 -17.97 0.56
CA VAL A 52 -14.03 -18.12 0.01
C VAL A 52 -14.06 -19.18 -1.08
N SER A 53 -14.16 -18.73 -2.33
CA SER A 53 -14.04 -19.58 -3.51
C SER A 53 -12.82 -19.14 -4.33
N TYR A 54 -12.04 -20.10 -4.82
CA TYR A 54 -10.86 -19.84 -5.63
C TYR A 54 -10.66 -20.97 -6.64
N SER A 55 -10.41 -20.59 -7.91
CA SER A 55 -10.00 -21.50 -8.98
C SER A 55 -8.49 -21.47 -9.22
N GLU A 56 -7.83 -20.42 -8.73
CA GLU A 56 -6.41 -20.13 -8.89
C GLU A 56 -5.78 -19.88 -7.51
N PRO A 57 -4.44 -19.92 -7.39
CA PRO A 57 -3.76 -19.54 -6.16
C PRO A 57 -4.12 -18.12 -5.70
N ILE A 58 -4.44 -17.98 -4.41
CA ILE A 58 -4.84 -16.70 -3.80
C ILE A 58 -4.06 -16.48 -2.50
N VAL A 59 -3.91 -15.22 -2.13
CA VAL A 59 -3.48 -14.79 -0.80
C VAL A 59 -4.72 -14.32 -0.05
N ILE A 60 -4.96 -14.90 1.13
CA ILE A 60 -5.99 -14.45 2.07
C ILE A 60 -5.30 -13.76 3.23
N GLN A 61 -5.67 -12.51 3.48
CA GLN A 61 -5.04 -11.67 4.49
C GLN A 61 -6.09 -11.05 5.41
N ARG A 62 -5.81 -10.94 6.71
CA ARG A 62 -6.73 -10.28 7.63
C ARG A 62 -6.87 -8.81 7.25
N TYR A 63 -8.11 -8.37 7.12
CA TYR A 63 -8.41 -7.00 6.75
C TYR A 63 -8.17 -6.06 7.94
N ILE A 64 -7.56 -4.91 7.66
CA ILE A 64 -7.35 -3.84 8.66
C ILE A 64 -8.68 -3.07 8.77
N ALA A 65 -9.48 -3.43 9.76
CA ALA A 65 -10.84 -2.91 9.94
C ALA A 65 -10.88 -1.47 10.49
N ASP A 66 -9.85 -1.05 11.22
CA ASP A 66 -9.75 0.27 11.83
C ASP A 66 -8.52 1.02 11.28
N PRO A 67 -8.51 1.37 9.97
CA PRO A 67 -7.41 2.10 9.38
C PRO A 67 -7.36 3.53 9.92
N LEU A 68 -6.16 4.10 9.98
CA LEU A 68 -5.99 5.55 10.07
C LEU A 68 -6.70 6.19 8.88
N LYS A 69 -7.53 7.17 9.16
CA LYS A 69 -8.33 7.90 8.16
C LYS A 69 -7.92 9.35 8.16
N PHE A 70 -8.00 9.98 6.99
CA PHE A 70 -7.85 11.43 6.89
C PHE A 70 -9.13 12.01 6.25
N LEU A 71 -9.76 12.96 6.93
CA LEU A 71 -11.08 13.52 6.58
C LEU A 71 -12.18 12.44 6.39
N GLY A 72 -12.03 11.31 7.09
CA GLY A 72 -12.93 10.16 7.01
C GLY A 72 -12.66 9.21 5.84
N TYR A 73 -11.65 9.44 5.00
CA TYR A 73 -11.28 8.55 3.89
C TYR A 73 -10.16 7.59 4.31
N LYS A 74 -10.28 6.34 3.85
CA LYS A 74 -9.21 5.34 3.95
C LYS A 74 -8.10 5.68 2.95
N PHE A 75 -6.86 5.48 3.37
CA PHE A 75 -5.70 5.63 2.48
C PHE A 75 -4.61 4.60 2.76
N ASP A 76 -3.75 4.40 1.76
CA ASP A 76 -2.45 3.76 1.91
C ASP A 76 -1.35 4.72 1.44
N LEU A 77 -0.10 4.43 1.83
CA LEU A 77 1.07 5.14 1.35
C LEU A 77 1.88 4.24 0.40
N ARG A 78 2.13 4.76 -0.80
CA ARG A 78 3.16 4.27 -1.73
C ARG A 78 4.48 4.94 -1.37
N ILE A 79 5.40 4.13 -0.83
CA ILE A 79 6.76 4.50 -0.51
C ILE A 79 7.69 3.93 -1.58
N TYR A 80 8.67 4.72 -2.03
CA TYR A 80 9.67 4.26 -2.99
C TYR A 80 10.98 3.95 -2.27
N VAL A 81 11.53 2.77 -2.54
CA VAL A 81 12.78 2.30 -1.93
C VAL A 81 13.72 1.85 -3.03
N LEU A 82 14.84 2.55 -3.17
CA LEU A 82 15.94 2.14 -4.05
C LEU A 82 16.83 1.17 -3.28
N VAL A 83 17.12 0.01 -3.86
CA VAL A 83 18.13 -0.92 -3.34
C VAL A 83 19.23 -1.05 -4.37
N THR A 84 20.46 -0.77 -3.95
CA THR A 84 21.68 -0.86 -4.76
C THR A 84 22.45 -2.14 -4.48
N SER A 85 22.25 -2.77 -3.32
CA SER A 85 22.82 -4.08 -3.00
C SER A 85 22.00 -4.82 -1.95
N PHE A 86 21.86 -6.14 -2.12
CA PHE A 86 21.41 -7.07 -1.06
C PHE A 86 22.59 -7.80 -0.38
N HIS A 87 23.80 -7.71 -0.94
CA HIS A 87 25.02 -8.34 -0.41
C HIS A 87 25.87 -7.26 0.26
N SER A 88 25.64 -7.09 1.57
CA SER A 88 25.78 -5.82 2.31
C SER A 88 24.62 -4.89 1.95
N LEU A 89 23.46 -5.13 2.57
CA LEU A 89 22.21 -4.44 2.27
C LEU A 89 22.40 -2.91 2.29
N GLU A 90 22.24 -2.30 1.11
CA GLU A 90 22.27 -0.87 0.91
C GLU A 90 20.96 -0.44 0.25
N ALA A 91 20.20 0.39 0.98
CA ALA A 91 18.86 0.81 0.56
C ALA A 91 18.56 2.25 0.98
N PHE A 92 17.84 2.96 0.12
CA PHE A 92 17.50 4.36 0.25
C PHE A 92 15.98 4.53 0.15
N ILE A 93 15.36 5.02 1.21
CA ILE A 93 13.92 5.27 1.25
C ILE A 93 13.69 6.72 0.84
N TYR A 94 12.96 6.91 -0.27
CA TYR A 94 12.71 8.24 -0.81
C TYR A 94 11.76 9.01 0.12
N LYS A 95 12.10 10.27 0.44
CA LYS A 95 11.36 11.10 1.40
C LYS A 95 9.99 11.57 0.91
N GLU A 96 9.68 11.35 -0.36
CA GLU A 96 8.37 11.64 -0.94
C GLU A 96 7.71 10.35 -1.44
N GLY A 97 6.38 10.37 -1.49
CA GLY A 97 5.57 9.24 -1.92
C GLY A 97 4.19 9.69 -2.38
N LEU A 98 3.29 8.72 -2.58
CA LEU A 98 1.89 9.01 -2.88
C LEU A 98 1.01 8.45 -1.77
N ALA A 99 0.16 9.28 -1.19
CA ALA A 99 -0.96 8.80 -0.39
C ALA A 99 -2.16 8.60 -1.31
N ARG A 100 -2.69 7.37 -1.37
CA ARG A 100 -3.79 6.98 -2.27
C ARG A 100 -5.04 6.73 -1.46
N PHE A 101 -6.15 7.35 -1.85
CA PHE A 101 -7.41 7.34 -1.12
C PHE A 101 -8.46 6.51 -1.85
N GLY A 102 -9.44 6.00 -1.09
CA GLY A 102 -10.73 5.61 -1.65
C GLY A 102 -11.54 6.86 -2.01
N THR A 103 -12.43 6.78 -2.99
CA THR A 103 -13.28 7.92 -3.40
C THR A 103 -14.48 8.14 -2.47
N ARG A 104 -14.78 7.19 -1.57
CA ARG A 104 -15.84 7.32 -0.55
C ARG A 104 -15.29 7.23 0.86
N LYS A 105 -15.99 7.90 1.79
CA LYS A 105 -15.65 7.85 3.21
C LYS A 105 -15.73 6.43 3.75
N TYR A 106 -14.80 6.13 4.66
CA TYR A 106 -14.67 4.83 5.28
C TYR A 106 -15.92 4.44 6.07
N SER A 107 -16.36 3.19 5.91
CA SER A 107 -17.45 2.60 6.68
C SER A 107 -17.16 1.13 6.92
N SER A 108 -17.43 0.66 8.13
CA SER A 108 -17.38 -0.76 8.51
C SER A 108 -18.76 -1.42 8.49
N ARG A 109 -19.79 -0.72 7.99
CA ARG A 109 -21.17 -1.25 7.91
C ARG A 109 -21.19 -2.51 7.02
N PRO A 110 -21.77 -3.63 7.46
CA PRO A 110 -21.74 -4.90 6.73
C PRO A 110 -22.23 -4.82 5.29
N GLU A 111 -23.23 -3.99 5.01
CA GLU A 111 -23.81 -3.77 3.68
C GLU A 111 -22.89 -3.01 2.72
N LEU A 112 -21.84 -2.36 3.24
CA LEU A 112 -20.85 -1.61 2.45
C LEU A 112 -19.52 -2.35 2.30
N ILE A 113 -19.37 -3.54 2.88
CA ILE A 113 -18.11 -4.30 2.89
C ILE A 113 -17.58 -4.62 1.50
N ASN A 114 -18.45 -4.69 0.48
CA ASN A 114 -18.07 -4.96 -0.91
C ASN A 114 -17.95 -3.68 -1.76
N ASP A 115 -18.03 -2.49 -1.15
CA ASP A 115 -17.84 -1.23 -1.86
C ASP A 115 -16.35 -0.92 -2.03
N ASN A 116 -15.84 -1.17 -3.23
CA ASN A 116 -14.44 -0.94 -3.57
C ASN A 116 -14.00 0.53 -3.46
N ARG A 117 -14.93 1.49 -3.52
CA ARG A 117 -14.66 2.93 -3.36
C ARG A 117 -14.29 3.30 -1.92
N ILE A 118 -14.66 2.43 -0.97
CA ILE A 118 -14.41 2.59 0.46
C ILE A 118 -13.17 1.78 0.86
N HIS A 119 -13.11 0.53 0.40
CA HIS A 119 -12.19 -0.46 0.96
C HIS A 119 -10.88 -0.63 0.17
N LEU A 120 -10.84 -0.24 -1.10
CA LEU A 120 -9.66 -0.30 -1.95
C LEU A 120 -9.17 1.12 -2.27
N THR A 121 -7.85 1.27 -2.38
CA THR A 121 -7.17 2.56 -2.58
C THR A 121 -6.32 2.57 -3.85
N ASN A 122 -6.28 1.44 -4.59
CA ASN A 122 -5.53 1.33 -5.83
C ASN A 122 -6.06 2.33 -6.87
N SER A 123 -5.20 3.22 -7.36
CA SER A 123 -5.58 4.25 -8.33
C SER A 123 -6.23 3.69 -9.60
N SER A 124 -5.84 2.49 -10.05
CA SER A 124 -6.47 1.82 -11.19
C SER A 124 -7.96 1.54 -11.01
N ILE A 125 -8.39 1.26 -9.79
CA ILE A 125 -9.80 1.02 -9.45
C ILE A 125 -10.49 2.37 -9.22
N GLN A 126 -9.85 3.27 -8.48
CA GLN A 126 -10.46 4.53 -8.09
C GLN A 126 -10.64 5.52 -9.26
N LYS A 127 -9.83 5.40 -10.32
CA LYS A 127 -10.00 6.15 -11.58
C LYS A 127 -11.38 5.93 -12.23
N GLU A 128 -11.99 4.77 -12.02
CA GLU A 128 -13.35 4.47 -12.53
C GLU A 128 -14.45 5.24 -11.76
N PHE A 129 -14.11 5.84 -10.61
CA PHE A 129 -15.05 6.50 -9.69
C PHE A 129 -14.67 7.95 -9.40
N GLU A 130 -13.93 8.62 -10.30
CA GLU A 130 -13.52 10.02 -10.10
C GLU A 130 -14.71 10.98 -9.96
N GLU A 131 -15.87 10.64 -10.51
CA GLU A 131 -17.12 11.38 -10.36
C GLU A 131 -17.64 11.44 -8.91
N ASP A 132 -17.24 10.48 -8.05
CA ASP A 132 -17.57 10.48 -6.62
C ASP A 132 -16.65 11.44 -5.81
N ILE A 133 -15.61 12.02 -6.42
CA ILE A 133 -14.66 12.93 -5.74
C ILE A 133 -15.27 14.33 -5.61
N ASP A 134 -15.68 14.67 -4.40
CA ASP A 134 -16.22 15.99 -4.10
C ASP A 134 -15.15 17.01 -3.68
N LYS A 135 -15.58 18.26 -3.43
CA LYS A 135 -14.70 19.36 -3.01
C LYS A 135 -14.08 19.18 -1.62
N SER A 136 -14.62 18.28 -0.81
CA SER A 136 -14.12 17.95 0.53
C SER A 136 -13.10 16.80 0.52
N HIS A 137 -12.98 16.07 -0.60
CA HIS A 137 -12.01 15.00 -0.76
C HIS A 137 -10.56 15.52 -0.62
N PRO A 138 -9.65 14.77 0.02
CA PRO A 138 -8.25 15.19 0.20
C PRO A 138 -7.55 15.64 -1.09
N ALA A 139 -7.78 14.95 -2.20
CA ALA A 139 -7.20 15.31 -3.50
C ALA A 139 -7.67 16.68 -4.01
N SER A 140 -8.94 17.03 -3.80
CA SER A 140 -9.50 18.34 -4.15
C SER A 140 -8.90 19.45 -3.28
N LEU A 141 -8.67 19.17 -1.99
CA LEU A 141 -8.12 20.13 -1.03
C LEU A 141 -6.60 20.34 -1.19
N ALA A 142 -5.89 19.36 -1.74
CA ALA A 142 -4.44 19.42 -1.91
C ALA A 142 -4.00 20.33 -3.05
N GLY A 143 -4.92 20.76 -3.93
CA GLY A 143 -4.62 21.63 -5.06
C GLY A 143 -3.56 21.01 -5.97
N SER A 144 -2.44 21.70 -6.20
CA SER A 144 -1.33 21.18 -7.02
C SER A 144 -0.58 19.99 -6.41
N ASN A 145 -0.84 19.66 -5.13
CA ASN A 145 -0.32 18.45 -4.48
C ASN A 145 -1.32 17.29 -4.55
N GLY A 146 -2.46 17.44 -5.23
CA GLY A 146 -3.47 16.42 -5.44
C GLY A 146 -3.71 16.15 -6.92
N ALA A 147 -4.11 14.92 -7.22
CA ALA A 147 -4.60 14.52 -8.54
C ALA A 147 -5.44 13.25 -8.39
N GLU A 148 -6.55 13.13 -9.13
CA GLU A 148 -7.44 11.96 -9.06
C GLU A 148 -7.82 11.67 -7.58
N SER A 149 -7.60 10.45 -7.09
CA SER A 149 -7.80 10.03 -5.70
C SER A 149 -6.51 9.99 -4.86
N LYS A 150 -5.46 10.74 -5.22
CA LYS A 150 -4.15 10.71 -4.53
C LYS A 150 -3.58 12.10 -4.26
N VAL A 151 -2.69 12.17 -3.27
CA VAL A 151 -1.94 13.38 -2.89
C VAL A 151 -0.46 13.08 -2.65
N ALA A 152 0.38 14.11 -2.67
CA ALA A 152 1.75 14.01 -2.19
C ALA A 152 1.79 13.57 -0.73
N MET A 153 2.64 12.60 -0.40
CA MET A 153 2.77 12.12 0.98
C MET A 153 3.19 13.24 1.93
N SER A 154 4.12 14.11 1.52
CA SER A 154 4.52 15.27 2.33
C SER A 154 3.37 16.21 2.68
N TRP A 155 2.41 16.39 1.76
CA TRP A 155 1.21 17.19 2.03
C TRP A 155 0.34 16.52 3.10
N LEU A 156 0.10 15.21 2.97
CA LEU A 156 -0.69 14.47 3.96
C LEU A 156 -0.03 14.50 5.34
N LEU A 157 1.28 14.21 5.42
CA LEU A 157 2.01 14.23 6.69
C LEU A 157 1.93 15.59 7.36
N LYS A 158 2.09 16.69 6.60
CA LYS A 158 1.89 18.04 7.15
C LYS A 158 0.49 18.23 7.74
N ARG A 159 -0.56 17.75 7.06
CA ARG A 159 -1.94 17.85 7.58
C ARG A 159 -2.18 16.99 8.81
N LEU A 160 -1.62 15.79 8.86
CA LEU A 160 -1.70 14.94 10.06
C LEU A 160 -0.97 15.58 11.24
N ALA A 161 0.16 16.25 11.00
CA ALA A 161 0.88 17.02 12.02
C ALA A 161 0.06 18.22 12.52
N ASP A 162 -0.63 18.94 11.61
CA ASP A 162 -1.58 20.01 11.97
C ASP A 162 -2.71 19.48 12.89
N ASP A 163 -3.12 18.21 12.70
CA ASP A 163 -4.11 17.50 13.53
C ASP A 163 -3.51 16.87 14.82
N GLY A 164 -2.23 17.13 15.12
CA GLY A 164 -1.56 16.69 16.34
C GLY A 164 -0.96 15.29 16.30
N ILE A 165 -0.84 14.67 15.12
CA ILE A 165 -0.19 13.37 14.95
C ILE A 165 1.32 13.57 14.76
N ASP A 166 2.11 12.86 15.56
CA ASP A 166 3.58 12.86 15.44
C ASP A 166 4.01 12.09 14.18
N THR A 167 4.32 12.84 13.12
CA THR A 167 4.69 12.26 11.82
C THR A 167 6.13 11.76 11.73
N ASP A 168 7.01 12.21 12.63
CA ASP A 168 8.37 11.67 12.71
C ASP A 168 8.31 10.22 13.21
N VAL A 169 7.47 9.95 14.22
CA VAL A 169 7.19 8.58 14.69
C VAL A 169 6.54 7.73 13.60
N LEU A 170 5.63 8.28 12.78
CA LEU A 170 5.07 7.54 11.64
C LEU A 170 6.17 7.17 10.65
N TRP A 171 7.06 8.11 10.32
CA TRP A 171 8.16 7.87 9.39
C TRP A 171 9.13 6.80 9.90
N GLU A 172 9.51 6.84 11.17
CA GLU A 172 10.34 5.79 11.80
C GLU A 172 9.70 4.40 11.66
N ARG A 173 8.37 4.31 11.82
CA ARG A 173 7.63 3.06 11.64
C ARG A 173 7.65 2.59 10.17
N VAL A 174 7.54 3.49 9.20
CA VAL A 174 7.71 3.17 7.76
C VAL A 174 9.10 2.62 7.50
N VAL A 175 10.14 3.32 7.97
CA VAL A 175 11.54 2.90 7.82
C VAL A 175 11.75 1.52 8.42
N SER A 176 11.27 1.29 9.65
CA SER A 176 11.37 -0.01 10.34
C SER A 176 10.72 -1.14 9.55
N VAL A 177 9.54 -0.89 8.95
CA VAL A 177 8.84 -1.89 8.13
C VAL A 177 9.61 -2.19 6.85
N CYS A 178 10.11 -1.16 6.15
CA CYS A 178 10.88 -1.34 4.91
C CYS A 178 12.15 -2.15 5.16
N VAL A 179 12.94 -1.78 6.18
CA VAL A 179 14.18 -2.49 6.53
C VAL A 179 13.91 -3.95 6.89
N LYS A 180 12.90 -4.22 7.73
CA LYS A 180 12.55 -5.60 8.11
C LYS A 180 12.15 -6.45 6.90
N ALA A 181 11.41 -5.88 5.95
CA ALA A 181 11.01 -6.59 4.75
C ALA A 181 12.22 -6.91 3.84
N LEU A 182 13.13 -5.94 3.64
CA LEU A 182 14.35 -6.15 2.86
C LEU A 182 15.26 -7.20 3.50
N VAL A 183 15.45 -7.14 4.82
CA VAL A 183 16.24 -8.14 5.56
C VAL A 183 15.60 -9.52 5.51
N ALA A 184 14.27 -9.61 5.56
CA ALA A 184 13.58 -10.89 5.46
C ALA A 184 13.74 -11.56 4.08
N ALA A 185 13.94 -10.78 3.02
CA ALA A 185 14.14 -11.28 1.66
C ALA A 185 15.62 -11.44 1.27
N SER A 186 16.56 -10.85 2.03
CA SER A 186 17.95 -10.72 1.59
C SER A 186 18.66 -12.06 1.39
N SER A 187 18.32 -13.10 2.17
CA SER A 187 18.91 -14.44 2.04
C SER A 187 18.54 -15.15 0.74
N ASP A 188 17.39 -14.80 0.16
CA ASP A 188 16.86 -15.45 -1.04
C ASP A 188 17.25 -14.72 -2.33
N ILE A 189 17.82 -13.52 -2.20
CA ILE A 189 18.21 -12.70 -3.35
C ILE A 189 19.65 -13.01 -3.74
N PRO A 190 19.88 -13.57 -4.95
CA PRO A 190 21.22 -13.91 -5.41
C PRO A 190 22.08 -12.66 -5.56
N HIS A 191 23.39 -12.81 -5.46
CA HIS A 191 24.31 -11.70 -5.69
C HIS A 191 24.25 -11.29 -7.17
N GLN A 192 23.83 -10.05 -7.40
CA GLN A 192 23.73 -9.45 -8.72
C GLN A 192 24.59 -8.17 -8.74
N PRO A 193 25.84 -8.24 -9.22
CA PRO A 193 26.67 -7.05 -9.34
C PRO A 193 26.06 -6.08 -10.35
N ASN A 194 26.32 -4.78 -10.18
CA ASN A 194 25.85 -3.71 -11.08
C ASN A 194 24.33 -3.70 -11.29
N SER A 195 23.58 -4.08 -10.26
CA SER A 195 22.11 -4.13 -10.29
C SER A 195 21.56 -3.21 -9.22
N PHE A 196 20.49 -2.50 -9.57
CA PHE A 196 19.70 -1.74 -8.62
C PHE A 196 18.22 -1.90 -8.96
N GLU A 197 17.36 -1.74 -7.97
CA GLU A 197 15.91 -1.85 -8.17
C GLU A 197 15.18 -0.80 -7.33
N VAL A 198 14.18 -0.17 -7.94
CA VAL A 198 13.28 0.76 -7.25
C VAL A 198 11.99 0.03 -6.93
N PHE A 199 11.84 -0.34 -5.66
CA PHE A 199 10.64 -1.00 -5.15
C PHE A 199 9.56 0.02 -4.76
N GLY A 200 8.30 -0.37 -4.96
CA GLY A 200 7.13 0.33 -4.42
C GLY A 200 6.55 -0.42 -3.23
N PHE A 201 6.78 0.11 -2.03
CA PHE A 201 6.23 -0.40 -0.79
C PHE A 201 4.85 0.20 -0.53
N ASP A 202 3.85 -0.65 -0.32
CA ASP A 202 2.51 -0.22 0.07
C ASP A 202 2.35 -0.46 1.57
N VAL A 203 2.19 0.63 2.31
CA VAL A 203 2.03 0.59 3.76
C VAL A 203 0.75 1.29 4.18
N MET A 204 0.18 0.86 5.30
CA MET A 204 -1.04 1.44 5.86
C MET A 204 -0.88 1.57 7.38
N PHE A 205 -1.48 2.63 7.94
CA PHE A 205 -1.54 2.80 9.38
C PHE A 205 -2.93 2.40 9.90
N ASP A 206 -3.00 1.85 11.10
CA ASP A 206 -4.26 1.72 11.85
C ASP A 206 -4.47 2.92 12.78
N GLU A 207 -5.64 3.00 13.42
CA GLU A 207 -5.97 4.07 14.38
C GLU A 207 -5.01 4.13 15.59
N GLN A 208 -4.27 3.07 15.88
CA GLN A 208 -3.23 3.02 16.91
C GLN A 208 -1.84 3.40 16.35
N MET A 209 -1.82 3.99 15.15
CA MET A 209 -0.62 4.44 14.43
C MET A 209 0.35 3.31 14.10
N LYS A 210 -0.06 2.04 14.18
CA LYS A 210 0.80 0.91 13.81
C LYS A 210 0.93 0.84 12.30
N CYS A 211 2.16 0.77 11.81
CA CYS A 211 2.45 0.62 10.39
C CYS A 211 2.35 -0.85 9.97
N TRP A 212 1.56 -1.12 8.93
CA TRP A 212 1.35 -2.42 8.34
C TRP A 212 1.90 -2.43 6.92
N LEU A 213 2.85 -3.34 6.64
CA LEU A 213 3.19 -3.70 5.26
C LEU A 213 2.02 -4.43 4.60
N ILE A 214 1.59 -3.93 3.45
CA ILE A 214 0.50 -4.51 2.65
C ILE A 214 1.07 -5.36 1.50
N GLU A 215 2.00 -4.80 0.74
CA GLU A 215 2.71 -5.47 -0.35
C GLU A 215 4.00 -4.72 -0.73
N VAL A 216 4.90 -5.40 -1.43
CA VAL A 216 6.09 -4.82 -2.06
C VAL A 216 6.01 -5.12 -3.55
N ASN A 217 6.09 -4.06 -4.36
CA ASN A 217 6.06 -4.14 -5.81
C ASN A 217 7.47 -4.00 -6.37
N SER A 218 7.97 -5.00 -7.09
CA SER A 218 9.26 -4.95 -7.82
C SER A 218 9.20 -4.02 -9.03
N SER A 219 8.04 -3.91 -9.67
CA SER A 219 7.82 -2.99 -10.80
C SER A 219 6.70 -2.00 -10.48
N PRO A 220 6.93 -1.02 -9.57
CA PRO A 220 5.94 0.01 -9.31
C PRO A 220 5.62 0.80 -10.58
N SER A 221 4.34 1.14 -10.80
CA SER A 221 3.95 1.90 -11.99
C SER A 221 4.64 3.26 -12.04
N MET A 222 5.42 3.48 -13.09
CA MET A 222 6.08 4.75 -13.40
C MET A 222 5.29 5.62 -14.39
N SER A 223 4.03 5.27 -14.69
CA SER A 223 3.15 6.10 -15.53
C SER A 223 2.92 7.47 -14.90
N CYS A 224 3.03 8.52 -15.72
CA CYS A 224 2.88 9.91 -15.30
C CYS A 224 1.57 10.49 -15.87
N ASP A 225 0.44 10.07 -15.29
CA ASP A 225 -0.89 10.45 -15.78
C ASP A 225 -1.32 11.84 -15.30
N SER A 226 -0.62 12.40 -14.30
CA SER A 226 -0.91 13.72 -13.71
C SER A 226 0.37 14.52 -13.46
N ALA A 227 0.22 15.84 -13.29
CA ALA A 227 1.32 16.72 -12.91
C ALA A 227 1.97 16.31 -11.58
N LEU A 228 1.18 15.77 -10.64
CA LEU A 228 1.65 15.22 -9.37
C LEU A 228 2.58 14.02 -9.60
N ASP A 229 2.17 13.06 -10.45
CA ASP A 229 3.01 11.91 -10.79
C ASP A 229 4.31 12.34 -11.43
N THR A 230 4.26 13.23 -12.43
CA THR A 230 5.45 13.74 -13.13
C THR A 230 6.43 14.38 -12.16
N LYS A 231 5.93 15.21 -11.22
CA LYS A 231 6.75 15.88 -10.22
C LYS A 231 7.48 14.88 -9.31
N ILE A 232 6.74 13.93 -8.75
CA ILE A 232 7.27 12.99 -7.74
C ILE A 232 8.14 11.93 -8.43
N LYS A 233 7.61 11.24 -9.44
CA LYS A 233 8.30 10.13 -10.11
C LYS A 233 9.47 10.61 -10.97
N GLY A 234 9.33 11.76 -11.63
CA GLY A 234 10.43 12.36 -12.38
C GLY A 234 11.62 12.71 -11.49
N SER A 235 11.35 13.27 -10.30
CA SER A 235 12.40 13.55 -9.32
C SER A 235 12.99 12.27 -8.73
N LEU A 236 12.15 11.30 -8.37
CA LEU A 236 12.58 10.00 -7.87
C LEU A 236 13.57 9.31 -8.82
N ILE A 237 13.23 9.20 -10.11
CA ILE A 237 14.10 8.52 -11.08
C ILE A 237 15.39 9.28 -11.31
N ARG A 238 15.32 10.61 -11.47
CA ARG A 238 16.52 11.44 -11.61
C ARG A 238 17.48 11.26 -10.43
N ASP A 239 16.94 11.34 -9.21
CA ASP A 239 17.73 11.26 -7.99
C ASP A 239 18.25 9.83 -7.77
N ALA A 240 17.48 8.80 -8.15
CA ALA A 240 17.93 7.40 -8.12
C ALA A 240 19.09 7.15 -9.08
N ILE A 241 19.01 7.63 -10.32
CA ILE A 241 20.10 7.50 -11.31
C ILE A 241 21.34 8.26 -10.84
N ALA A 242 21.18 9.48 -10.32
CA ALA A 242 22.30 10.25 -9.78
C ALA A 242 22.96 9.57 -8.56
N LEU A 243 22.20 8.82 -7.76
CA LEU A 243 22.73 8.07 -6.62
C LEU A 243 23.44 6.79 -7.04
N VAL A 244 22.87 6.05 -8.00
CA VAL A 244 23.49 4.85 -8.57
C VAL A 244 24.79 5.19 -9.29
N ASP A 245 24.86 6.38 -9.90
CA ASP A 245 26.00 6.85 -10.69
C ASP A 245 26.45 5.81 -11.71
N PRO A 246 25.54 5.34 -12.60
CA PRO A 246 25.88 4.33 -13.58
C PRO A 246 26.98 4.88 -14.49
N PRO A 247 27.97 4.06 -14.89
CA PRO A 247 29.02 4.53 -15.76
C PRO A 247 28.43 5.06 -17.07
N ASP A 248 29.06 6.10 -17.62
CA ASP A 248 28.77 6.59 -18.95
C ASP A 248 29.03 5.43 -19.93
N PHE A 249 27.97 4.73 -20.35
CA PHE A 249 28.07 3.71 -21.39
C PHE A 249 28.01 4.40 -22.76
N ASP A 250 28.98 4.08 -23.62
CA ASP A 250 28.96 4.33 -25.08
C ASP A 250 27.87 3.50 -25.79
#